data_AF-A0A3B1KFR3-F1
#
_entry.id   AF-A0A3B1KFR3-F1
#
_cell.length_a   1.000
_cell.length_b   1.000
_cell.length_c   1.000
_cell.angle_alpha   90.00
_cell.angle_beta   90.00
_cell.angle_gamma   90.00
#
_symmetry.space_group_name_H-M   'P 1'
#
loop_
_entity.id
_entity.type
_entity.pdbx_description
1 polymer ?
#
loop_
_entity_poly.entity_id
_entity_poly.type
_entity_poly.pdbx_seq_one_letter_code
_entity_poly.pdbx_strand_id
1 'polypeptide(L)'
;VGRSAGQLLLPHASETLHPMIQTAAAPLSETTSAAAAPLSETSAAAAPLSETSAAAAPLSETSAAAAPLSETSAAAAPLSETSAAAAPLSETSAAAAPLSETSAAAAPLSETSAAAAPLSETSAAAAPLSETSAAAAPLSETSAAAAPLSETSAAAAPLSETSYIKHVLTEELPPGSVINHEN
;
A
#
# COMPACT_ATOMS: atom_id res chain seq x y z
N VAL A 1 -0.35 48.45 -39.51
CA VAL A 1 -0.07 48.77 -38.10
C VAL A 1 -1.31 48.44 -37.29
N GLY A 2 -1.19 47.46 -36.37
CA GLY A 2 -2.25 46.99 -35.45
C GLY A 2 -3.34 46.15 -36.12
N ARG A 3 -3.87 45.05 -35.56
CA ARG A 3 -3.74 44.28 -34.31
C ARG A 3 -4.37 42.90 -34.61
N SER A 4 -3.92 41.82 -33.97
CA SER A 4 -4.78 40.94 -33.15
C SER A 4 -4.05 39.64 -32.83
N ALA A 5 -3.96 39.36 -31.53
CA ALA A 5 -3.53 38.09 -30.97
C ALA A 5 -4.51 36.98 -31.35
N GLY A 6 -3.98 35.83 -31.76
CA GLY A 6 -4.70 34.58 -31.93
C GLY A 6 -4.01 33.52 -31.08
N GLN A 7 -4.53 33.32 -29.87
CA GLN A 7 -4.17 32.25 -28.95
C GLN A 7 -4.13 30.90 -29.69
N LEU A 8 -2.96 30.26 -29.71
CA LEU A 8 -2.87 28.88 -30.18
C LEU A 8 -3.41 27.98 -29.06
N LEU A 9 -4.67 27.59 -29.22
CA LEU A 9 -5.43 26.67 -28.37
C LEU A 9 -4.67 25.34 -28.26
N LEU A 10 -4.14 25.02 -27.08
CA LEU A 10 -3.61 23.70 -26.77
C LEU A 10 -4.76 22.66 -26.88
N PRO A 11 -4.52 21.47 -27.44
CA PRO A 11 -5.55 20.44 -27.52
C PRO A 11 -5.91 19.98 -26.11
N HIS A 12 -7.20 20.07 -25.77
CA HIS A 12 -7.78 19.48 -24.57
C HIS A 12 -7.37 18.00 -24.49
N ALA A 13 -6.73 17.61 -23.37
CA ALA A 13 -6.57 16.21 -23.02
C ALA A 13 -7.95 15.57 -22.99
N SER A 14 -8.15 14.50 -23.76
CA SER A 14 -9.36 13.70 -23.72
C SER A 14 -9.46 13.02 -22.35
N GLU A 15 -10.23 13.63 -21.46
CA GLU A 15 -10.69 13.03 -20.21
C GLU A 15 -11.58 11.84 -20.57
N THR A 16 -10.96 10.67 -20.70
CA THR A 16 -11.66 9.41 -21.01
C THR A 16 -12.15 8.86 -19.69
N LEU A 17 -13.39 9.16 -19.34
CA LEU A 17 -14.04 8.67 -18.13
C LEU A 17 -14.27 7.15 -18.26
N HIS A 18 -13.33 6.37 -17.70
CA HIS A 18 -13.52 4.94 -17.46
C HIS A 18 -14.49 4.75 -16.28
N PRO A 19 -15.28 3.66 -16.23
CA PRO A 19 -16.34 3.49 -15.23
C PRO A 19 -15.76 3.40 -13.81
N MET A 20 -16.02 4.41 -12.98
CA MET A 20 -15.84 4.33 -11.53
C MET A 20 -17.06 3.63 -10.92
N ILE A 21 -16.87 2.46 -10.29
CA ILE A 21 -17.93 1.80 -9.50
C ILE A 21 -17.65 2.05 -8.02
N GLN A 22 -18.10 3.20 -7.52
CA GLN A 22 -17.98 3.54 -6.11
C GLN A 22 -19.24 3.08 -5.34
N THR A 23 -19.09 2.19 -4.36
CA THR A 23 -20.18 1.76 -3.46
C THR A 23 -19.84 2.15 -2.02
N ALA A 24 -19.93 3.44 -1.67
CA ALA A 24 -19.53 3.94 -0.35
C ALA A 24 -20.72 4.14 0.61
N ALA A 25 -20.54 3.77 1.88
CA ALA A 25 -21.49 3.99 2.99
C ALA A 25 -20.86 4.75 4.19
N ALA A 26 -19.74 5.47 3.97
CA ALA A 26 -18.86 6.00 5.01
C ALA A 26 -19.05 7.50 5.30
N PRO A 27 -18.65 7.99 6.49
CA PRO A 27 -18.51 9.43 6.77
C PRO A 27 -17.27 10.00 6.04
N LEU A 28 -17.46 11.07 5.27
CA LEU A 28 -16.43 11.89 4.60
C LEU A 28 -15.25 11.10 3.97
N SER A 29 -15.47 10.57 2.76
CA SER A 29 -14.41 10.04 1.90
C SER A 29 -13.93 11.10 0.91
N GLU A 30 -12.62 11.20 0.72
CA GLU A 30 -11.99 12.05 -0.30
C GLU A 30 -11.25 11.18 -1.30
N THR A 31 -11.60 11.30 -2.58
CA THR A 31 -10.97 10.57 -3.67
C THR A 31 -10.52 11.59 -4.70
N THR A 32 -9.23 11.58 -5.05
CA THR A 32 -8.66 12.44 -6.09
C THR A 32 -7.94 11.59 -7.11
N SER A 33 -8.32 11.68 -8.37
CA SER A 33 -7.76 10.83 -9.41
C SER A 33 -7.40 11.57 -10.69
N ALA A 34 -6.27 11.21 -11.28
CA ALA A 34 -5.82 11.63 -12.60
C ALA A 34 -5.33 10.41 -13.39
N ALA A 35 -6.22 9.81 -14.19
CA ALA A 35 -5.91 8.59 -14.94
C ALA A 35 -6.12 8.71 -16.46
N ALA A 36 -5.18 8.12 -17.21
CA ALA A 36 -5.27 7.92 -18.66
C ALA A 36 -5.67 6.48 -19.03
N ALA A 37 -5.89 5.62 -18.04
CA ALA A 37 -6.21 4.21 -18.16
C ALA A 37 -7.36 3.82 -17.20
N PRO A 38 -7.89 2.59 -17.27
CA PRO A 38 -8.99 2.15 -16.41
C PRO A 38 -8.60 2.16 -14.93
N LEU A 39 -9.53 2.63 -14.10
CA LEU A 39 -9.49 2.51 -12.65
C LEU A 39 -10.66 1.64 -12.18
N SER A 40 -10.42 0.81 -11.18
CA SER A 40 -11.45 -0.01 -10.54
C SER A 40 -11.24 0.01 -9.04
N GLU A 41 -12.02 0.85 -8.37
CA GLU A 41 -12.01 0.98 -6.91
C GLU A 41 -13.24 0.28 -6.33
N THR A 42 -13.07 -0.45 -5.23
CA THR A 42 -14.18 -1.04 -4.47
C THR A 42 -13.90 -0.87 -2.99
N SER A 43 -14.67 -0.01 -2.34
CA SER A 43 -14.44 0.33 -0.93
C SER A 43 -15.65 0.01 -0.05
N ALA A 44 -15.42 -0.60 1.11
CA ALA A 44 -16.41 -0.84 2.15
C ALA A 44 -15.86 -0.33 3.49
N ALA A 45 -16.26 0.87 3.90
CA ALA A 45 -15.69 1.51 5.08
C ALA A 45 -16.74 2.03 6.08
N ALA A 46 -16.40 1.90 7.37
CA ALA A 46 -17.11 2.52 8.49
C ALA A 46 -16.38 3.77 9.03
N ALA A 47 -15.21 4.06 8.48
CA ALA A 47 -14.32 5.17 8.86
C ALA A 47 -13.87 5.95 7.61
N PRO A 48 -13.21 7.11 7.76
CA PRO A 48 -12.76 7.92 6.63
C PRO A 48 -11.79 7.17 5.72
N LEU A 49 -11.94 7.40 4.41
CA LEU A 49 -11.02 6.97 3.37
C LEU A 49 -10.46 8.19 2.64
N SER A 50 -9.15 8.19 2.38
CA SER A 50 -8.49 9.17 1.55
C SER A 50 -7.66 8.46 0.50
N GLU A 51 -8.06 8.58 -0.77
CA GLU A 51 -7.41 7.91 -1.90
C GLU A 51 -6.91 8.97 -2.89
N THR A 52 -5.65 8.88 -3.30
CA THR A 52 -5.06 9.76 -4.32
C THR A 52 -4.35 8.94 -5.38
N SER A 53 -4.83 8.99 -6.62
CA SER A 53 -4.36 8.09 -7.67
C SER A 53 -3.93 8.86 -8.93
N ALA A 54 -2.76 8.53 -9.46
CA ALA A 54 -2.23 9.07 -10.72
C ALA A 54 -1.73 7.93 -11.60
N ALA A 55 -2.46 7.59 -12.67
CA ALA A 55 -2.22 6.36 -13.41
C ALA A 55 -2.20 6.53 -14.94
N ALA A 56 -1.16 6.02 -15.59
CA ALA A 56 -1.09 5.84 -17.04
C ALA A 56 -1.37 4.39 -17.49
N ALA A 57 -1.56 3.49 -16.53
CA ALA A 57 -1.85 2.07 -16.71
C ALA A 57 -3.00 1.65 -15.77
N PRO A 58 -3.58 0.44 -15.94
CA PRO A 58 -4.69 -0.01 -15.11
C PRO A 58 -4.36 0.00 -13.61
N LEU A 59 -5.27 0.53 -12.81
CA LEU A 59 -5.21 0.49 -11.34
C LEU A 59 -6.46 -0.26 -10.85
N SER A 60 -6.29 -1.15 -9.88
CA SER A 60 -7.38 -1.79 -9.16
C SER A 60 -7.15 -1.73 -7.67
N GLU A 61 -8.08 -1.15 -6.94
CA GLU A 61 -8.03 -0.96 -5.48
C GLU A 61 -9.27 -1.62 -4.86
N THR A 62 -9.05 -2.38 -3.80
CA THR A 62 -10.13 -3.00 -3.02
C THR A 62 -9.88 -2.81 -1.54
N SER A 63 -10.72 -2.03 -0.88
CA SER A 63 -10.45 -1.55 0.48
C SER A 63 -11.63 -1.86 1.41
N ALA A 64 -11.34 -2.47 2.56
CA ALA A 64 -12.32 -2.78 3.60
C ALA A 64 -11.83 -2.27 4.96
N ALA A 65 -12.43 -1.20 5.49
CA ALA A 65 -11.84 -0.49 6.62
C ALA A 65 -12.86 -0.14 7.73
N ALA A 66 -12.54 -0.53 8.97
CA ALA A 66 -13.23 -0.08 10.18
C ALA A 66 -12.50 1.09 10.89
N ALA A 67 -11.32 1.46 10.39
CA ALA A 67 -10.48 2.54 10.87
C ALA A 67 -10.00 3.40 9.68
N PRO A 68 -9.39 4.59 9.90
CA PRO A 68 -8.92 5.43 8.80
C PRO A 68 -7.95 4.69 7.89
N LEU A 69 -8.14 4.85 6.59
CA LEU A 69 -7.25 4.33 5.56
C LEU A 69 -6.86 5.49 4.63
N SER A 70 -5.58 5.54 4.28
CA SER A 70 -5.04 6.49 3.31
C SER A 70 -4.17 5.78 2.28
N GLU A 71 -4.54 5.89 1.02
CA GLU A 71 -3.86 5.26 -0.13
C GLU A 71 -3.36 6.36 -1.07
N THR A 72 -2.14 6.22 -1.57
CA THR A 72 -1.56 7.12 -2.56
C THR A 72 -0.80 6.33 -3.61
N SER A 73 -1.31 6.33 -4.84
CA SER A 73 -0.84 5.42 -5.88
C SER A 73 -0.46 6.16 -7.15
N ALA A 74 0.76 5.92 -7.62
CA ALA A 74 1.32 6.52 -8.84
C ALA A 74 1.86 5.41 -9.76
N ALA A 75 1.18 5.18 -10.89
CA ALA A 75 1.40 3.98 -11.69
C ALA A 75 1.57 4.28 -13.20
N ALA A 76 2.71 3.86 -13.75
CA ALA A 76 2.96 3.77 -15.20
C ALA A 76 2.84 2.33 -15.75
N ALA A 77 2.63 1.36 -14.86
CA ALA A 77 2.38 -0.05 -15.14
C ALA A 77 1.20 -0.55 -14.28
N PRO A 78 0.63 -1.75 -14.54
CA PRO A 78 -0.50 -2.25 -13.76
C PRO A 78 -0.21 -2.28 -12.26
N LEU A 79 -1.14 -1.74 -11.47
CA LEU A 79 -1.07 -1.73 -10.01
C LEU A 79 -2.36 -2.38 -9.47
N SER A 80 -2.21 -3.27 -8.49
CA SER A 80 -3.34 -3.86 -7.77
C SER A 80 -3.09 -3.82 -6.27
N GLU A 81 -4.00 -3.18 -5.54
CA GLU A 81 -3.97 -3.02 -4.09
C GLU A 81 -5.21 -3.68 -3.47
N THR A 82 -5.01 -4.33 -2.33
CA THR A 82 -6.09 -4.92 -1.55
C THR A 82 -5.83 -4.74 -0.07
N SER A 83 -6.68 -3.95 0.59
CA SER A 83 -6.41 -3.48 1.94
C SER A 83 -7.58 -3.77 2.88
N ALA A 84 -7.27 -4.38 4.03
CA ALA A 84 -8.24 -4.74 5.05
C ALA A 84 -7.77 -4.25 6.42
N ALA A 85 -8.47 -3.27 6.99
CA ALA A 85 -7.97 -2.51 8.13
C ALA A 85 -9.00 -2.40 9.28
N ALA A 86 -8.62 -2.88 10.46
CA ALA A 86 -9.32 -2.61 11.73
C ALA A 86 -8.58 -1.56 12.59
N ALA A 87 -7.40 -1.11 12.15
CA ALA A 87 -6.59 -0.04 12.72
C ALA A 87 -6.10 0.88 11.58
N PRO A 88 -5.52 2.07 11.89
CA PRO A 88 -5.07 2.99 10.85
C PRO A 88 -4.09 2.32 9.87
N LEU A 89 -4.35 2.51 8.58
CA LEU A 89 -3.52 1.98 7.49
C LEU A 89 -3.11 3.15 6.60
N SER A 90 -1.83 3.20 6.22
CA SER A 90 -1.32 4.15 5.23
C SER A 90 -0.44 3.43 4.21
N GLU A 91 -0.79 3.57 2.94
CA GLU A 91 -0.08 2.96 1.81
C GLU A 91 0.38 4.03 0.83
N THR A 92 1.55 3.82 0.25
CA THR A 92 2.11 4.70 -0.78
C THR A 92 2.87 3.89 -1.80
N SER A 93 2.39 3.93 -3.04
CA SER A 93 2.78 2.95 -4.05
C SER A 93 3.18 3.65 -5.34
N ALA A 94 4.38 3.35 -5.82
CA ALA A 94 4.96 3.93 -7.03
C ALA A 94 5.47 2.84 -7.98
N ALA A 95 4.79 2.67 -9.11
CA ALA A 95 5.00 1.53 -10.00
C ALA A 95 5.36 1.94 -11.43
N ALA A 96 6.57 1.60 -11.88
CA ALA A 96 6.98 1.59 -13.28
C ALA A 96 6.97 0.18 -13.91
N ALA A 97 6.75 -0.84 -13.09
CA ALA A 97 6.53 -2.23 -13.46
C ALA A 97 5.34 -2.80 -12.65
N PRO A 98 4.79 -3.98 -12.98
CA PRO A 98 3.64 -4.52 -12.27
C PRO A 98 3.88 -4.60 -10.76
N LEU A 99 2.92 -4.07 -10.00
CA LEU A 99 2.95 -4.05 -8.54
C LEU A 99 1.66 -4.69 -8.02
N SER A 100 1.77 -5.62 -7.08
CA SER A 100 0.63 -6.17 -6.36
C SER A 100 0.87 -6.13 -4.86
N GLU A 101 -0.04 -5.51 -4.13
CA GLU A 101 0.01 -5.35 -2.67
C GLU A 101 -1.23 -5.97 -2.02
N THR A 102 -1.03 -6.51 -0.83
CA THR A 102 -2.11 -7.06 -0.01
C THR A 102 -1.82 -6.84 1.46
N SER A 103 -2.68 -6.06 2.11
CA SER A 103 -2.38 -5.51 3.43
C SER A 103 -3.52 -5.78 4.40
N ALA A 104 -3.18 -6.35 5.55
CA ALA A 104 -4.13 -6.72 6.59
C ALA A 104 -3.68 -6.19 7.96
N ALA A 105 -4.41 -5.21 8.50
CA ALA A 105 -3.99 -4.47 9.68
C ALA A 105 -5.01 -4.57 10.83
N ALA A 106 -4.62 -5.20 11.94
CA ALA A 106 -5.30 -5.12 13.23
C ALA A 106 -4.61 -4.14 14.21
N ALA A 107 -3.44 -3.64 13.83
CA ALA A 107 -2.68 -2.57 14.47
C ALA A 107 -2.17 -1.58 13.40
N PRO A 108 -1.66 -0.39 13.77
CA PRO A 108 -1.21 0.59 12.79
C PRO A 108 -0.20 0.01 11.80
N LEU A 109 -0.46 0.19 10.51
CA LEU A 109 0.39 -0.27 9.43
C LEU A 109 0.76 0.92 8.54
N SER A 110 2.01 0.99 8.11
CA SER A 110 2.47 1.94 7.12
C SER A 110 3.36 1.25 6.10
N GLU A 111 3.00 1.31 4.84
CA GLU A 111 3.70 0.67 3.73
C GLU A 111 4.14 1.71 2.70
N THR A 112 5.29 1.47 2.08
CA THR A 112 5.82 2.31 1.01
C THR A 112 6.55 1.44 0.00
N SER A 113 6.06 1.43 -1.23
CA SER A 113 6.49 0.46 -2.23
C SER A 113 6.88 1.16 -3.53
N ALA A 114 8.07 0.84 -4.04
CA ALA A 114 8.61 1.42 -5.26
C ALA A 114 9.13 0.32 -6.20
N ALA A 115 8.48 0.17 -7.36
CA ALA A 115 8.72 -0.94 -8.27
C ALA A 115 9.19 -0.45 -9.66
N ALA A 116 10.46 -0.71 -10.00
CA ALA A 116 10.98 -0.63 -11.37
C ALA A 116 11.04 -2.00 -12.07
N ALA A 117 10.81 -3.08 -11.32
CA ALA A 117 10.61 -4.46 -11.78
C ALA A 117 9.39 -5.06 -11.03
N PRO A 118 8.87 -6.23 -11.44
CA PRO A 118 7.71 -6.82 -10.79
C PRO A 118 7.89 -6.96 -9.27
N LEU A 119 6.91 -6.46 -8.52
CA LEU A 119 6.89 -6.51 -7.06
C LEU A 119 5.58 -7.17 -6.62
N SER A 120 5.67 -8.07 -5.65
CA SER A 120 4.50 -8.60 -4.94
C SER A 120 4.75 -8.55 -3.44
N GLU A 121 3.87 -7.88 -2.72
CA GLU A 121 3.95 -7.67 -1.28
C GLU A 121 2.71 -8.20 -0.57
N THR A 122 2.91 -8.71 0.63
CA THR A 122 1.84 -9.20 1.49
C THR A 122 2.18 -8.95 2.94
N SER A 123 1.36 -8.15 3.60
CA SER A 123 1.70 -7.58 4.90
C SER A 123 0.57 -7.80 5.90
N ALA A 124 0.91 -8.30 7.08
CA ALA A 124 -0.06 -8.62 8.13
C ALA A 124 0.40 -8.10 9.50
N ALA A 125 -0.31 -7.10 10.03
CA ALA A 125 0.05 -6.40 11.26
C ALA A 125 -0.94 -6.70 12.40
N ALA A 126 -0.50 -7.42 13.43
CA ALA A 126 -1.18 -7.50 14.74
C ALA A 126 -0.54 -6.58 15.80
N ALA A 127 0.61 -5.98 15.47
CA ALA A 127 1.30 -4.93 16.20
C ALA A 127 1.78 -3.86 15.19
N PRO A 128 2.22 -2.66 15.63
CA PRO A 128 2.66 -1.62 14.73
C PRO A 128 3.71 -2.11 13.73
N LEU A 129 3.49 -1.85 12.45
CA LEU A 129 4.30 -2.33 11.35
C LEU A 129 4.63 -1.14 10.43
N SER A 130 5.90 -0.96 10.08
CA SER A 130 6.31 -0.06 9.00
C SER A 130 7.21 -0.80 8.01
N GLU A 131 6.85 -0.78 6.72
CA GLU A 131 7.64 -1.43 5.66
C GLU A 131 8.03 -0.43 4.59
N THR A 132 9.15 -0.72 3.94
CA THR A 132 9.60 0.02 2.78
C THR A 132 10.27 -0.93 1.81
N SER A 133 9.74 -1.01 0.59
CA SER A 133 10.19 -1.96 -0.41
C SER A 133 10.57 -1.27 -1.70
N ALA A 134 11.73 -1.65 -2.24
CA ALA A 134 12.25 -1.12 -3.50
C ALA A 134 12.74 -2.24 -4.41
N ALA A 135 12.10 -2.40 -5.57
CA ALA A 135 12.40 -3.48 -6.52
C ALA A 135 12.99 -2.93 -7.83
N ALA A 136 14.28 -3.16 -8.07
CA ALA A 136 14.92 -2.99 -9.39
C ALA A 136 15.05 -4.31 -10.17
N ALA A 137 14.76 -5.43 -9.51
CA ALA A 137 14.59 -6.76 -10.05
C ALA A 137 13.36 -7.41 -9.38
N PRO A 138 12.83 -8.55 -9.88
CA PRO A 138 11.65 -9.18 -9.31
C PRO A 138 11.77 -9.41 -7.79
N LEU A 139 10.79 -8.94 -7.03
CA LEU A 139 10.75 -9.04 -5.57
C LEU A 139 9.41 -9.67 -5.18
N SER A 140 9.46 -10.67 -4.31
CA SER A 140 8.27 -11.14 -3.58
C SER A 140 8.54 -11.08 -2.09
N GLU A 141 7.74 -10.33 -1.35
CA GLU A 141 7.89 -10.16 0.10
C GLU A 141 6.62 -10.59 0.82
N THR A 142 6.83 -11.16 2.01
CA THR A 142 5.75 -11.43 2.94
C THR A 142 6.20 -11.08 4.33
N SER A 143 5.44 -10.22 4.98
CA SER A 143 5.77 -9.70 6.30
C SER A 143 4.61 -9.84 7.26
N ALA A 144 4.91 -10.28 8.47
CA ALA A 144 3.92 -10.46 9.51
C ALA A 144 4.47 -10.13 10.89
N ALA A 145 3.78 -9.22 11.58
CA ALA A 145 4.23 -8.62 12.83
C ALA A 145 3.22 -8.85 13.96
N ALA A 146 3.64 -9.58 15.00
CA ALA A 146 2.93 -9.69 16.28
C ALA A 146 3.63 -8.93 17.42
N ALA A 147 4.71 -8.22 17.10
CA ALA A 147 5.36 -7.20 17.92
C ALA A 147 5.78 -6.04 17.00
N PRO A 148 6.08 -4.83 17.52
CA PRO A 148 6.49 -3.71 16.68
C PRO A 148 7.65 -4.09 15.77
N LEU A 149 7.51 -3.81 14.48
CA LEU A 149 8.44 -4.19 13.44
C LEU A 149 8.69 -2.99 12.51
N SER A 150 9.92 -2.89 11.99
CA SER A 150 10.25 -1.99 10.89
C SER A 150 11.18 -2.70 9.92
N GLU A 151 10.69 -3.00 8.72
CA GLU A 151 11.43 -3.72 7.68
C GLU A 151 11.83 -2.75 6.56
N THR A 152 12.89 -3.09 5.85
CA THR A 152 13.25 -2.43 4.59
C THR A 152 13.86 -3.45 3.65
N SER A 153 13.23 -3.62 2.49
CA SER A 153 13.63 -4.56 1.46
C SER A 153 14.09 -3.85 0.19
N ALA A 154 15.19 -4.30 -0.39
CA ALA A 154 15.69 -3.78 -1.66
C ALA A 154 16.25 -4.89 -2.53
N ALA A 155 15.68 -5.07 -3.73
CA ALA A 155 16.07 -6.12 -4.65
C ALA A 155 16.76 -5.56 -5.91
N ALA A 156 18.03 -5.90 -6.10
CA ALA A 156 18.80 -5.65 -7.34
C ALA A 156 19.01 -6.92 -8.20
N ALA A 157 18.57 -8.07 -7.68
CA ALA A 157 18.46 -9.36 -8.36
C ALA A 157 17.12 -9.99 -7.93
N PRO A 158 16.63 -11.04 -8.61
CA PRO A 158 15.42 -11.71 -8.18
C PRO A 158 15.53 -12.20 -6.73
N LEU A 159 14.61 -11.77 -5.86
CA LEU A 159 14.59 -12.11 -4.44
C LEU A 159 13.19 -12.54 -3.98
N SER A 160 13.17 -13.35 -2.93
CA SER A 160 11.96 -13.67 -2.18
C SER A 160 12.27 -13.63 -0.70
N GLU A 161 11.66 -12.70 0.02
CA GLU A 161 11.89 -12.45 1.45
C GLU A 161 10.66 -12.83 2.26
N THR A 162 10.87 -13.24 3.51
CA THR A 162 9.77 -13.51 4.44
C THR A 162 10.21 -13.12 5.85
N SER A 163 9.57 -12.09 6.40
CA SER A 163 9.81 -11.61 7.76
C SER A 163 8.63 -11.96 8.67
N TYR A 164 8.89 -12.71 9.75
CA TYR A 164 7.87 -13.05 10.73
C TYR A 164 8.39 -12.78 12.14
N ILE A 165 7.86 -11.74 12.78
CA ILE A 165 8.17 -11.42 14.17
C ILE A 165 7.02 -11.84 15.06
N LYS A 166 7.26 -12.89 15.85
CA LYS A 166 6.40 -13.29 16.95
C LYS A 166 6.92 -12.71 18.25
N HIS A 167 6.01 -12.27 19.12
CA HIS A 167 6.26 -11.84 20.49
C HIS A 167 7.40 -12.64 21.17
N VAL A 168 8.47 -11.95 21.61
CA VAL A 168 9.44 -12.49 22.57
C VAL A 168 8.71 -12.59 23.91
N LEU A 169 8.31 -13.81 24.30
CA LEU A 169 8.08 -14.10 25.70
C LEU A 169 9.45 -14.02 26.40
N THR A 170 9.78 -12.88 26.98
CA THR A 170 10.66 -12.92 28.15
C THR A 170 9.85 -13.60 29.25
N GLU A 171 10.00 -14.92 29.36
CA GLU A 171 9.83 -15.59 30.65
C GLU A 171 10.87 -14.96 31.59
N GLU A 172 10.49 -13.86 32.23
CA GLU A 172 11.15 -13.38 33.44
C GLU A 172 10.97 -14.49 34.47
N LEU A 173 11.93 -15.42 34.51
CA LEU A 173 12.06 -16.32 35.65
C LEU A 173 12.13 -15.44 36.90
N PRO A 174 11.29 -15.68 37.91
CA PRO A 174 11.31 -14.87 39.11
C PRO A 174 12.72 -14.89 39.71
N PRO A 175 13.23 -13.74 40.20
CA PRO A 175 14.58 -13.65 40.74
C PRO A 175 14.74 -14.65 41.89
N GLY A 176 15.50 -15.73 41.64
CA GLY A 176 15.74 -16.81 42.61
C GLY A 176 15.69 -18.24 42.06
N SER A 177 15.40 -18.47 40.78
CA SER A 177 15.41 -19.83 40.23
C SER A 177 16.83 -20.37 40.03
N VAL A 178 17.25 -21.26 40.93
CA VAL A 178 18.53 -21.99 40.85
C VAL A 178 18.38 -23.12 39.84
N ILE A 179 19.09 -23.01 38.71
CA ILE A 179 19.25 -24.11 37.75
C ILE A 179 20.31 -25.08 38.30
N ASN A 180 19.86 -26.19 38.87
CA ASN A 180 20.74 -27.33 39.15
C ASN A 180 20.98 -28.08 37.83
N HIS A 181 22.19 -27.98 37.28
CA HIS A 181 22.66 -28.93 36.27
C HIS A 181 23.06 -30.22 37.00
N GLU A 182 22.23 -31.25 36.91
CA GLU A 182 22.68 -32.63 37.13
C GLU A 182 23.09 -33.21 35.77
N ASN A 183 24.28 -33.80 35.79
CA ASN A 183 25.18 -34.21 34.70
C ASN A 183 24.59 -35.02 33.54
#